data_AF-A0A5B8R965-F1
#
_entry.id   AF-A0A5B8R965-F1
#
_cell.length_a   1.000
_cell.length_b   1.000
_cell.length_c   1.000
_cell.angle_alpha   90.00
_cell.angle_beta   90.00
_cell.angle_gamma   90.00
#
_symmetry.space_group_name_H-M   'P 1'
#
loop_
_entity.id
_entity.type
_entity.pdbx_description
1 polymer ?
#
loop_
_entity_poly.entity_id
_entity_poly.type
_entity_poly.pdbx_seq_one_letter_code
_entity_poly.pdbx_strand_id
1 'polypeptide(L)' 'MSDGEREHSTDAGQGRPPSTWQVMKSVAAAAFGVQSEAARQRDFTRGRPGTFIIAGAVFTAVFVVALVVIVNLVLSAAGH' A
#
# COMPACT_ATOMS: atom_id res chain seq x y z
N MET A 1 -36.41 -22.84 -31.43
CA MET A 1 -34.99 -22.61 -31.74
C MET A 1 -34.77 -21.11 -31.76
N SER A 2 -34.19 -20.57 -30.70
CA SER A 2 -33.44 -19.31 -30.62
C SER A 2 -32.59 -19.43 -29.35
N ASP A 3 -31.43 -20.03 -29.54
CA ASP A 3 -30.35 -20.05 -28.58
C ASP A 3 -29.83 -18.63 -28.35
N GLY A 4 -29.35 -18.40 -27.12
CA GLY A 4 -28.15 -17.60 -26.94
C GLY A 4 -28.36 -16.22 -26.32
N GLU A 5 -27.50 -15.96 -25.33
CA GLU A 5 -26.98 -14.65 -24.91
C GLU A 5 -27.76 -13.95 -23.75
N ARG A 6 -27.25 -13.77 -22.51
CA ARG A 6 -25.90 -13.90 -21.92
C ARG A 6 -26.03 -14.04 -20.39
N GLU A 7 -25.27 -14.95 -19.79
CA GLU A 7 -24.87 -14.85 -18.38
C GLU A 7 -23.74 -13.82 -18.22
N HIS A 8 -23.46 -13.48 -16.95
CA HIS A 8 -22.34 -12.71 -16.40
C HIS A 8 -22.45 -11.17 -16.50
N SER A 9 -22.36 -10.38 -15.43
CA SER A 9 -22.13 -10.66 -14.01
C SER A 9 -22.02 -9.35 -13.24
N THR A 10 -22.49 -9.37 -12.00
CA THR A 10 -22.04 -8.56 -10.86
C THR A 10 -22.38 -7.07 -10.89
N ASP A 11 -23.65 -6.84 -10.57
CA ASP A 11 -24.12 -5.97 -9.48
C ASP A 11 -23.09 -4.98 -8.90
N ALA A 12 -23.34 -3.71 -9.22
CA ALA A 12 -22.81 -2.54 -8.55
C ALA A 12 -23.26 -2.51 -7.08
N GLY A 13 -22.46 -3.09 -6.20
CA GLY A 13 -22.65 -3.00 -4.76
C GLY A 13 -22.34 -1.60 -4.21
N GLN A 14 -23.21 -0.63 -4.44
CA GLN A 14 -23.28 0.62 -3.68
C GLN A 14 -24.27 0.48 -2.52
N GLY A 15 -23.84 0.86 -1.31
CA GLY A 15 -24.78 1.32 -0.27
C GLY A 15 -24.55 0.92 1.19
N ARG A 16 -23.50 0.17 1.56
CA ARG A 16 -23.20 -0.09 2.98
C ARG A 16 -21.89 0.56 3.39
N PRO A 17 -21.84 1.30 4.51
CA PRO A 17 -20.59 1.86 5.00
C PRO A 17 -19.59 0.73 5.23
N PRO A 18 -18.30 0.94 4.91
CA PRO A 18 -17.28 -0.07 5.13
C PRO A 18 -17.29 -0.44 6.60
N SER A 19 -17.28 -1.74 6.89
CA SER A 19 -17.22 -2.17 8.28
C SER A 19 -15.92 -1.68 8.92
N THR A 20 -15.90 -1.53 10.25
CA THR A 20 -14.69 -1.22 11.03
C THR A 20 -13.53 -2.15 10.66
N TRP A 21 -13.84 -3.39 10.30
CA TRP A 21 -12.88 -4.38 9.81
C TRP A 21 -12.32 -4.06 8.41
N GLN A 22 -13.11 -3.52 7.49
CA GLN A 22 -12.64 -3.05 6.18
C GLN A 22 -11.78 -1.80 6.30
N VAL A 23 -12.15 -0.91 7.21
CA VAL A 23 -11.38 0.30 7.51
C VAL A 23 -10.00 -0.08 8.07
N MET A 24 -9.92 -1.01 9.02
CA MET A 24 -8.65 -1.51 9.56
C MET A 24 -7.78 -2.19 8.49
N LYS A 25 -8.39 -2.97 7.59
CA LYS A 25 -7.69 -3.58 6.45
C LYS A 25 -7.14 -2.55 5.47
N SER A 26 -7.86 -1.45 5.25
CA SER A 26 -7.39 -0.34 4.41
C SER A 26 -6.21 0.40 5.06
N VAL A 27 -6.29 0.67 6.36
CA VAL A 27 -5.21 1.33 7.12
C VAL A 27 -3.95 0.48 7.12
N ALA A 28 -4.09 -0.85 7.26
CA ALA A 28 -2.97 -1.77 7.11
C ALA A 28 -2.38 -1.72 5.70
N ALA A 29 -3.21 -1.82 4.64
CA ALA A 29 -2.72 -1.78 3.26
C ALA A 29 -1.99 -0.45 2.95
N ALA A 30 -2.48 0.67 3.47
CA ALA A 30 -1.87 1.99 3.33
C ALA A 30 -0.53 2.12 4.08
N ALA A 31 -0.40 1.53 5.27
CA ALA A 31 0.87 1.54 6.02
C ALA A 31 1.98 0.74 5.32
N PHE A 32 1.60 -0.23 4.49
CA PHE A 32 2.52 -1.07 3.73
C PHE A 32 2.87 -0.53 2.33
N GLY A 33 2.44 0.68 1.97
CA GLY A 33 2.90 1.34 0.75
C GLY A 33 2.31 0.78 -0.55
N VAL A 34 1.06 0.31 -0.52
CA VAL A 34 0.39 -0.26 -1.70
C VAL A 34 0.11 0.83 -2.74
N GLN A 35 1.09 1.07 -3.61
CA GLN A 35 0.90 1.90 -4.78
C GLN A 35 -0.08 1.18 -5.71
N SER A 36 -1.14 1.87 -6.13
CA SER A 36 -2.13 1.31 -7.05
C SER A 36 -1.47 0.81 -8.34
N GLU A 37 -2.03 -0.24 -8.93
CA GLU A 37 -1.50 -0.84 -10.17
C GLU A 37 -1.41 0.17 -11.32
N ALA A 38 -2.31 1.17 -11.35
CA ALA A 38 -2.24 2.29 -12.29
C ALA A 38 -1.02 3.19 -12.08
N ALA A 39 -0.62 3.43 -10.83
CA ALA A 39 0.58 4.21 -10.52
C ALA A 39 1.83 3.42 -10.93
N ARG A 40 1.87 2.13 -10.58
CA ARG A 40 2.90 1.18 -11.00
C ARG A 40 3.06 1.13 -12.53
N GLN A 41 1.96 0.99 -13.27
CA GLN A 41 1.99 0.89 -14.74
C GLN A 41 2.50 2.18 -15.40
N ARG A 42 2.08 3.35 -14.90
CA ARG A 42 2.56 4.65 -15.40
C ARG A 42 4.05 4.84 -15.15
N ASP A 43 4.49 4.42 -13.98
CA ASP A 43 5.86 4.52 -13.50
C ASP A 43 6.80 3.56 -14.25
N PHE A 44 6.32 2.38 -14.65
CA PHE A 44 7.07 1.45 -15.50
C PHE A 44 7.00 1.75 -17.00
N THR A 45 5.92 2.37 -17.48
CA THR A 45 5.76 2.66 -18.92
C THR A 45 6.43 3.99 -19.32
N ARG A 46 6.53 4.97 -18.40
CA ARG A 46 7.15 6.28 -18.67
C ARG A 46 8.41 6.57 -17.82
N GLY A 47 8.63 5.85 -16.73
CA GLY A 47 9.75 6.09 -15.81
C GLY A 47 10.92 5.11 -16.03
N ARG A 48 12.13 5.54 -15.66
CA ARG A 48 13.32 4.67 -15.65
C ARG A 48 13.31 3.84 -14.35
N PRO A 49 13.40 2.51 -14.40
CA PRO A 49 13.39 1.64 -13.22
C PRO A 49 14.40 2.04 -12.13
N GLY A 50 15.56 2.59 -12.52
CA GLY A 50 16.61 3.03 -11.59
C GLY A 50 16.16 4.11 -10.61
N THR A 51 15.23 4.99 -10.98
CA THR A 51 14.75 6.05 -10.08
C THR A 51 13.97 5.47 -8.90
N PHE A 52 13.20 4.40 -9.11
CA PHE A 52 12.46 3.71 -8.05
C PHE A 52 13.36 2.94 -7.10
N ILE A 53 14.45 2.36 -7.61
CA ILE A 53 15.45 1.64 -6.80
C ILE A 53 16.17 2.62 -5.87
N ILE A 54 16.60 3.77 -6.39
CA ILE A 54 17.27 4.80 -5.58
C ILE A 54 16.31 5.37 -4.54
N ALA A 55 15.07 5.69 -4.94
CA ALA A 55 14.05 6.17 -4.01
C ALA A 55 13.76 5.15 -2.89
N GLY A 56 13.64 3.87 -3.24
CA GLY A 56 13.49 2.79 -2.27
C GLY A 56 14.68 2.67 -1.32
N ALA A 57 15.91 2.72 -1.84
CA ALA A 57 17.12 2.65 -1.03
C ALA A 57 17.25 3.82 -0.03
N VAL A 58 16.96 5.04 -0.49
CA VAL A 58 16.95 6.24 0.38
C VAL A 58 15.86 6.12 1.44
N PHE A 59 14.66 5.70 1.06
CA PHE A 59 13.56 5.47 2.00
C PHE A 59 13.94 4.43 3.07
N THR A 60 14.54 3.31 2.68
CA THR A 60 15.01 2.28 3.61
C THR A 60 16.09 2.80 4.55
N ALA A 61 17.06 3.57 4.05
CA ALA A 61 18.11 4.14 4.89
C ALA A 61 17.53 5.08 5.96
N VAL A 62 16.62 5.98 5.56
CA VAL A 62 15.92 6.88 6.48
C VAL A 62 15.09 6.11 7.50
N PHE A 63 14.37 5.06 7.07
CA PHE A 63 13.59 4.21 7.97
C PHE A 63 14.46 3.54 9.04
N VAL A 64 15.61 2.99 8.65
CA VAL A 64 16.55 2.36 9.60
C VAL A 64 17.07 3.37 10.63
N VAL A 65 17.45 4.57 10.19
CA VAL A 65 17.90 5.63 11.11
C VAL A 65 16.79 6.00 12.09
N ALA A 66 15.55 6.13 11.61
CA ALA A 66 14.41 6.42 12.47
C ALA A 66 14.20 5.32 13.53
N LEU A 67 14.29 4.04 13.15
CA LEU A 67 14.20 2.94 14.12
C LEU A 67 15.33 2.98 15.15
N VAL A 68 16.57 3.26 14.73
CA VAL A 68 17.71 3.37 15.65
C VAL A 68 17.50 4.49 16.66
N VAL A 69 17.04 5.66 16.21
CA VAL A 69 16.71 6.78 17.10
C VAL A 69 15.62 6.38 18.09
N ILE A 70 14.53 5.75 17.62
CA ILE A 70 13.44 5.29 18.49
C ILE A 70 13.97 4.31 19.55
N VAL A 71 14.78 3.32 19.14
CA VAL A 71 15.35 2.34 20.07
C VAL A 71 16.24 3.01 21.11
N ASN A 72 17.08 3.95 20.69
CA ASN A 72 17.95 4.68 21.62
C ASN A 72 17.14 5.53 22.60
N LEU A 73 16.06 6.16 22.15
CA LEU A 73 15.14 6.89 23.02
C LEU A 73 14.46 5.97 24.04
N VAL A 74 13.99 4.80 23.58
CA VAL A 74 13.38 3.78 24.46
C VAL A 74 14.38 3.25 25.48
N LEU A 75 15.61 2.92 25.06
CA LEU A 75 16.67 2.46 25.97
C LEU A 75 17.08 3.54 26.97
N SER A 76 17.12 4.80 26.55
CA SER A 76 17.41 5.92 27.45
C SER A 76 16.28 6.15 28.46
N ALA A 77 15.02 5.95 28.04
CA ALA A 77 13.85 6.09 28.90
C ALA A 77 13.65 4.90 29.85
N ALA A 78 14.05 3.70 29.43
CA ALA A 78 13.94 2.46 30.21
C ALA A 78 15.21 2.14 31.03
N GLY A 79 16.32 2.84 30.78
CA GLY A 79 17.61 2.69 31.46
C GLY A 79 17.76 3.53 32.73
N HIS A 80 16.64 3.89 33.37
CA HIS A 80 16.60 4.34 34.76
C HIS A 80 16.33 3.17 35.70
#